data_AF-A0A5D0NFA6-F1
#
_entry.id   AF-A0A5D0NFA6-F1
#
_cell.length_a   1.000
_cell.length_b   1.000
_cell.length_c   1.000
_cell.angle_alpha   90.00
_cell.angle_beta   90.00
_cell.angle_gamma   90.00
#
_symmetry.space_group_name_H-M   'P 1'
#
loop_
_entity.id
_entity.type
_entity.pdbx_description
1 polymer ?
#
loop_
_entity_poly.entity_id
_entity_poly.type
_entity_poly.pdbx_seq_one_letter_code
_entity_poly.pdbx_strand_id
1 'polypeptide(L)' 'MTGDAARPVLASTPDGYEIYGGKCDGVYVIAERDGPVVGAFYAVPGSPNWWRGHTFGKVRQVFQPGDVDPPAVAERFMSR' A
#
# COMPACT_ATOMS: atom_id res chain seq x y z
N MET A 1 3.97 -5.78 28.37
CA MET A 1 4.95 -5.44 27.32
C MET A 1 4.66 -6.33 26.12
N THR A 2 3.71 -5.93 25.28
CA THR A 2 3.47 -6.58 24.00
C THR A 2 4.56 -6.10 23.07
N GLY A 3 5.48 -7.01 22.72
CA GLY A 3 6.52 -6.75 21.74
C GLY A 3 5.87 -6.21 20.48
N ASP A 4 6.28 -5.00 20.12
CA ASP A 4 6.03 -4.41 18.83
C ASP A 4 6.78 -5.28 17.81
N ALA A 5 6.14 -6.37 17.40
CA ALA A 5 6.63 -7.18 16.30
C ALA A 5 6.45 -6.30 15.06
N ALA A 6 7.43 -5.43 14.82
CA ALA A 6 7.50 -4.58 13.66
C ALA A 6 7.14 -5.45 12.46
N ARG A 7 5.99 -5.16 11.85
CA ARG A 7 5.57 -5.90 10.66
C ARG A 7 6.70 -5.78 9.64
N PRO A 8 7.12 -6.87 9.00
CA PRO A 8 8.24 -6.80 8.06
C PRO A 8 7.89 -5.80 6.96
N VAL A 9 8.76 -4.81 6.76
CA VAL A 9 8.68 -3.89 5.63
C VAL A 9 8.90 -4.72 4.37
N LEU A 10 7.94 -4.70 3.46
CA LEU A 10 8.04 -5.39 2.17
C LEU A 10 8.95 -4.63 1.21
N ALA A 11 8.86 -3.30 1.22
CA ALA A 11 9.60 -2.41 0.33
C ALA A 11 9.57 -0.98 0.88
N SER A 12 10.45 -0.14 0.34
CA SER A 12 10.42 1.31 0.52
C SER A 12 10.28 2.00 -0.83
N THR A 13 9.53 3.10 -0.88
CA THR A 13 9.40 3.93 -2.09
C THR A 13 10.59 4.91 -2.20
N PRO A 14 10.88 5.46 -3.40
CA PRO A 14 11.93 6.48 -3.57
C PRO A 14 11.75 7.71 -2.68
N ASP A 15 10.50 8.04 -2.34
CA ASP A 15 10.15 9.18 -1.47
C ASP A 15 10.26 8.86 0.04
N GLY A 16 10.76 7.68 0.40
CA GLY A 16 11.03 7.31 1.79
C GLY A 16 9.84 6.74 2.57
N TYR A 17 8.79 6.28 1.88
CA TYR A 17 7.67 5.59 2.53
C TYR A 17 7.93 4.09 2.65
N GLU A 18 7.43 3.48 3.72
CA GLU A 18 7.50 2.04 3.97
C GLU A 18 6.19 1.35 3.60
N ILE A 19 6.30 0.18 2.97
CA ILE A 19 5.16 -0.62 2.54
C ILE A 19 5.07 -1.86 3.42
N TYR A 20 3.90 -2.05 4.05
CA TYR A 20 3.58 -3.21 4.87
C TYR A 20 2.44 -4.01 4.24
N GLY A 21 2.44 -5.34 4.37
CA GLY A 21 1.38 -6.21 3.84
C GLY A 21 1.94 -7.52 3.29
N GLY A 22 1.18 -8.19 2.44
CA GLY A 22 1.62 -9.41 1.76
C GLY A 22 0.83 -9.69 0.49
N LYS A 23 1.47 -10.33 -0.51
CA LYS A 23 0.84 -10.76 -1.78
C LYS A 23 -0.45 -11.58 -1.55
N CYS A 24 -0.54 -12.29 -0.44
CA CYS A 24 -1.69 -13.16 -0.11
C CYS A 24 -2.92 -12.40 0.40
N ASP A 25 -2.74 -11.26 1.08
CA ASP A 25 -3.84 -10.60 1.78
C ASP A 25 -4.53 -9.53 0.92
N GLY A 26 -3.90 -9.15 -0.20
CA GLY A 26 -4.42 -8.14 -1.12
C GLY A 26 -4.57 -6.78 -0.47
N VAL A 27 -3.92 -6.52 0.66
CA VAL A 27 -3.92 -5.25 1.40
C VAL A 27 -2.48 -4.80 1.58
N TYR A 28 -2.23 -3.52 1.31
CA TYR A 28 -0.94 -2.87 1.50
C TYR A 28 -1.13 -1.54 2.20
N VAL A 29 -0.20 -1.22 3.09
CA VAL A 29 -0.19 0.01 3.90
C VAL A 29 1.08 0.79 3.59
N ILE A 30 0.94 2.09 3.39
CA ILE A 30 2.02 3.05 3.14
C ILE A 30 2.15 3.93 4.38
N ALA A 31 3.33 3.98 4.98
CA ALA A 31 3.63 4.87 6.11
C ALA A 31 4.89 5.69 5.86
N GLU A 32 5.00 6.85 6.48
CA GLU A 32 6.29 7.55 6.58
C GLU A 32 7.26 6.68 7.39
N ARG A 33 8.56 6.74 7.05
CA ARG A 33 9.60 6.07 7.84
C ARG A 33 9.57 6.58 9.27
N ASP A 34 9.31 5.68 10.22
CA ASP A 34 9.10 5.98 11.65
C ASP A 34 7.93 6.96 11.93
N GLY A 35 7.00 7.11 10.99
CA GLY A 35 5.93 8.11 11.03
C GLY A 35 4.52 7.54 10.84
N PRO A 36 3.52 8.40 10.59
CA PRO A 36 2.12 7.97 10.47
C PRO A 36 1.86 7.17 9.19
N VAL A 37 0.81 6.36 9.23
CA VAL A 37 0.22 5.76 8.03
C VAL A 37 -0.39 6.86 7.16
N VAL A 38 0.08 6.98 5.92
CA VAL A 38 -0.40 7.97 4.94
C VAL A 38 -1.39 7.37 3.95
N GLY A 39 -1.41 6.03 3.83
CA GLY A 39 -2.45 5.37 3.07
C GLY A 39 -2.53 3.86 3.25
N ALA A 40 -3.65 3.29 2.82
CA ALA A 40 -3.87 1.86 2.73
C ALA A 40 -4.66 1.55 1.46
N PHE A 41 -4.27 0.52 0.73
CA PHE A 41 -4.91 0.10 -0.51
C PHE A 41 -5.11 -1.41 -0.55
N TYR A 42 -6.18 -1.84 -1.21
CA TYR A 42 -6.59 -3.23 -1.27
C TYR A 42 -7.14 -3.61 -2.65
N ALA A 43 -6.97 -4.88 -3.02
CA ALA A 43 -7.50 -5.45 -4.24
C ALA A 43 -9.04 -5.48 -4.16
N VAL A 44 -9.71 -5.10 -5.26
CA VAL A 44 -11.17 -5.12 -5.33
C VAL A 44 -11.65 -6.55 -5.65
N PRO A 45 -12.44 -7.19 -4.77
CA PRO A 45 -12.93 -8.55 -5.02
C PRO A 45 -13.68 -8.66 -6.34
N GLY A 46 -13.37 -9.69 -7.13
CA GLY A 46 -14.01 -9.94 -8.43
C GLY A 46 -13.62 -8.96 -9.54
N SER A 47 -12.73 -8.00 -9.28
CA SER A 47 -12.24 -7.03 -10.26
C SER A 47 -10.71 -7.11 -10.36
N PRO A 48 -10.16 -8.03 -11.17
CA PRO A 48 -8.72 -8.15 -11.36
C PRO A 48 -8.11 -6.80 -11.75
N ASN A 49 -6.91 -6.52 -11.26
CA ASN A 49 -6.15 -5.30 -11.52
C ASN A 49 -6.76 -4.00 -10.95
N TRP A 50 -7.94 -4.04 -10.32
CA TRP A 50 -8.53 -2.89 -9.66
C TRP A 50 -8.17 -2.86 -8.19
N TRP A 51 -7.68 -1.71 -7.76
CA TRP A 51 -7.25 -1.43 -6.40
C TRP A 51 -8.04 -0.26 -5.85
N ARG A 52 -8.46 -0.34 -4.60
CA ARG A 52 -9.13 0.75 -3.90
C ARG A 52 -8.35 1.08 -2.65
N GLY A 53 -8.24 2.35 -2.30
CA GLY A 53 -7.46 2.76 -1.15
C GLY A 53 -7.85 4.12 -0.61
N HIS A 54 -7.38 4.38 0.60
CA HIS A 54 -7.43 5.67 1.25
C HIS A 54 -6.00 6.21 1.29
N THR A 55 -5.76 7.38 0.72
CA THR A 55 -4.44 8.03 0.73
C THR A 55 -4.64 9.51 1.00
N PHE A 56 -3.90 10.06 1.97
CA PHE A 56 -4.05 11.47 2.40
C PHE A 56 -5.51 11.87 2.68
N GLY A 57 -6.28 10.98 3.29
CA GLY A 57 -7.70 11.22 3.63
C GLY A 57 -8.68 11.13 2.45
N LYS A 58 -8.21 10.82 1.23
CA LYS A 58 -9.06 10.67 0.04
C LYS A 58 -9.22 9.21 -0.35
N VAL A 59 -10.43 8.81 -0.73
CA VAL A 59 -10.68 7.50 -1.35
C VAL A 59 -10.30 7.58 -2.82
N ARG A 60 -9.49 6.64 -3.28
CA ARG A 60 -9.10 6.49 -4.68
C ARG A 60 -9.30 5.06 -5.15
N GLN A 61 -9.52 4.92 -6.45
CA GLN A 61 -9.54 3.64 -7.13
C GLN A 61 -8.60 3.72 -8.33
N VAL A 62 -7.68 2.76 -8.42
CA VAL A 62 -6.60 2.71 -9.41
C VAL A 62 -6.66 1.39 -10.14
N PHE A 63 -6.56 1.43 -11.46
CA PHE A 63 -6.31 0.25 -12.27
C PHE A 63 -4.80 0.04 -12.41
N GLN A 64 -4.28 -1.14 -12.11
CA GLN A 64 -2.87 -1.53 -12.29
C GLN A 64 -2.82 -2.84 -13.09
N PRO A 65 -2.59 -2.78 -14.42
CA PRO A 65 -2.50 -3.99 -15.23
C PRO A 65 -1.20 -4.76 -14.96
N GLY A 66 -1.25 -6.10 -15.02
CA GLY A 66 -0.06 -6.98 -14.98
C GLY A 66 0.15 -7.69 -13.63
N ASP A 67 1.34 -8.28 -13.44
CA ASP A 67 1.73 -8.79 -12.12
C ASP A 67 1.82 -7.61 -11.15
N VAL A 68 1.12 -7.72 -10.03
CA VAL A 68 0.99 -6.61 -9.10
C VAL A 68 2.20 -6.58 -8.19
N ASP A 69 3.06 -5.60 -8.46
CA ASP A 69 4.13 -5.20 -7.55
C ASP A 69 3.61 -4.13 -6.56
N PRO A 70 3.66 -4.36 -5.25
CA PRO A 70 3.12 -3.42 -4.25
C PRO A 70 3.68 -1.99 -4.35
N PRO A 71 4.99 -1.76 -4.59
CA PRO A 71 5.55 -0.44 -4.85
C PRO A 71 4.88 0.29 -6.02
N ALA A 72 4.65 -0.39 -7.14
CA ALA A 72 4.04 0.24 -8.32
C ALA A 72 2.59 0.70 -8.05
N VAL A 73 1.83 -0.06 -7.26
CA VAL A 73 0.49 0.35 -6.83
C VAL A 73 0.58 1.54 -5.88
N ALA A 74 1.47 1.47 -4.89
CA ALA A 74 1.70 2.57 -3.94
C ALA A 74 2.05 3.87 -4.68
N GLU A 75 2.98 3.83 -5.62
CA GLU A 75 3.36 4.97 -6.46
C GLU A 75 2.15 5.59 -7.17
N ARG A 76 1.26 4.78 -7.75
CA ARG A 76 0.04 5.33 -8.38
C ARG A 76 -0.90 5.99 -7.39
N PHE A 77 -1.07 5.43 -6.19
CA PHE A 77 -1.89 6.04 -5.13
C PHE A 77 -1.29 7.35 -4.60
N MET A 78 0.03 7.46 -4.60
CA MET A 78 0.78 8.64 -4.16
C MET A 78 0.94 9.71 -5.26
N SER A 79 0.89 9.32 -6.54
CA SER A 79 0.91 10.25 -7.67
C SER A 79 -0.30 11.19 -7.63
N ARG A 80 -0.05 12.50 -7.60
CA ARG A 80 -1.08 13.54 -7.45
C ARG A 80 -2.02 13.60 -8.65
#